data_AF-A0A3B0VAI4-F1
#
_entry.id   AF-A0A3B0VAI4-F1
#
_cell.length_a   1.000
_cell.length_b   1.000
_cell.length_c   1.000
_cell.angle_alpha   90.00
_cell.angle_beta   90.00
_cell.angle_gamma   90.00
#
_symmetry.space_group_name_H-M   'P 1'
#
loop_
_entity.id
_entity.type
_entity.pdbx_description
1 polymer ?
#
loop_
_entity_poly.entity_id
_entity_poly.type
_entity_poly.pdbx_seq_one_letter_code
_entity_poly.pdbx_strand_id
1 'polypeptide(L)'
;KWQFDQELIMAVKQHHDPDAIGKDQLTALVALANTQIMTMGIGVGADGLTSKIQGAGLKHYGITGRDLETYLAGLMLELEKAQEMMSLAA
;
A
#
# COMPACT_ATOMS: atom_id res chain seq x y z
N LYS A 1 5.45 24.20 -3.12
CA LYS A 1 6.13 22.93 -2.76
C LYS A 1 6.10 22.78 -1.25
N TRP A 2 5.61 21.66 -0.71
CA TRP A 2 5.39 21.48 0.74
C TRP A 2 6.63 21.03 1.54
N GLN A 3 7.86 21.31 1.08
CA GLN A 3 9.12 21.00 1.78
C GLN A 3 9.26 19.57 2.35
N PHE A 4 8.60 18.57 1.76
CA PHE A 4 8.79 17.18 2.14
C PHE A 4 10.21 16.68 1.83
N ASP A 5 10.64 15.70 2.60
CA ASP A 5 11.87 14.96 2.38
C ASP A 5 11.81 14.15 1.07
N GLN A 6 12.98 13.83 0.53
CA GLN A 6 13.06 13.14 -0.76
C GLN A 6 12.49 11.73 -0.69
N GLU A 7 12.63 11.02 0.43
CA GLU A 7 12.14 9.66 0.58
C GLU A 7 10.62 9.60 0.44
N LEU A 8 9.89 10.49 1.15
CA LEU A 8 8.44 10.60 1.02
C LEU A 8 7.99 10.96 -0.40
N ILE A 9 8.69 11.90 -1.05
CA ILE A 9 8.40 12.31 -2.43
C ILE A 9 8.54 11.10 -3.37
N MET A 10 9.60 10.33 -3.22
CA MET A 10 9.88 9.17 -4.07
C MET A 10 8.86 8.04 -3.83
N ALA A 11 8.49 7.77 -2.58
CA ALA A 11 7.49 6.76 -2.26
C ALA A 11 6.12 7.06 -2.90
N VAL A 12 5.64 8.30 -2.76
CA VAL A 12 4.39 8.72 -3.42
C VAL A 12 4.51 8.67 -4.93
N LYS A 13 5.66 9.05 -5.50
CA LYS A 13 5.84 9.07 -6.96
C LYS A 13 5.93 7.66 -7.57
N GLN A 14 6.47 6.68 -6.85
CA GLN A 14 6.91 5.41 -7.43
C GLN A 14 6.14 4.17 -6.96
N HIS A 15 5.23 4.26 -6.00
CA HIS A 15 4.53 3.07 -5.45
C HIS A 15 3.65 2.30 -6.46
N HIS A 16 3.32 2.87 -7.61
CA HIS A 16 2.62 2.17 -8.71
C HIS A 16 3.56 1.49 -9.72
N ASP A 17 4.88 1.66 -9.56
CA ASP A 17 5.86 1.05 -10.45
C ASP A 17 5.83 -0.51 -10.34
N PRO A 18 5.85 -1.23 -11.47
CA PRO A 18 5.99 -2.69 -11.50
C PRO A 18 7.18 -3.26 -10.71
N ASP A 19 8.20 -2.45 -10.45
CA ASP A 19 9.39 -2.84 -9.69
C ASP A 19 9.49 -2.13 -8.32
N ALA A 20 8.41 -1.49 -7.84
CA ALA A 20 8.40 -0.68 -6.61
C ALA A 20 8.93 -1.42 -5.37
N ILE A 21 8.76 -2.73 -5.31
CA ILE A 21 9.23 -3.57 -4.21
C ILE A 21 10.76 -3.60 -4.12
N GLY A 22 11.45 -3.57 -5.27
CA GLY A 22 12.92 -3.60 -5.32
C GLY A 22 13.57 -2.23 -5.08
N LYS A 23 12.78 -1.20 -4.75
CA LYS A 23 13.25 0.17 -4.49
C LYS A 23 13.43 0.42 -3.00
N ASP A 24 13.52 1.70 -2.63
CA ASP A 24 13.64 2.14 -1.24
C ASP A 24 12.49 1.61 -0.37
N GLN A 25 12.79 1.36 0.90
CA GLN A 25 11.88 0.69 1.83
C GLN A 25 10.51 1.37 1.94
N LEU A 26 10.45 2.71 1.99
CA LEU A 26 9.19 3.44 2.06
C LEU A 26 8.35 3.26 0.78
N THR A 27 8.99 3.27 -0.39
CA THR A 27 8.33 3.04 -1.67
C THR A 27 7.73 1.64 -1.73
N ALA A 28 8.50 0.63 -1.31
CA ALA A 28 8.03 -0.75 -1.27
C ALA A 28 6.86 -0.91 -0.28
N LEU A 29 6.94 -0.32 0.92
CA LEU A 29 5.88 -0.39 1.92
C LEU A 29 4.57 0.22 1.40
N VAL A 30 4.63 1.39 0.77
CA VAL A 30 3.44 2.05 0.19
C VAL A 30 2.87 1.21 -0.96
N ALA A 31 3.70 0.61 -1.81
CA ALA A 31 3.24 -0.28 -2.88
C ALA A 31 2.53 -1.54 -2.34
N LEU A 32 3.04 -2.11 -1.24
CA LEU A 32 2.42 -3.25 -0.56
C LEU A 32 1.08 -2.89 0.09
N ALA A 33 0.99 -1.74 0.76
CA ALA A 33 -0.26 -1.25 1.33
C ALA A 33 -1.31 -0.99 0.24
N ASN A 34 -0.89 -0.36 -0.87
CA ASN A 34 -1.76 -0.12 -2.03
C ASN A 34 -2.31 -1.44 -2.59
N THR A 35 -1.46 -2.46 -2.73
CA THR A 35 -1.88 -3.79 -3.22
C THR A 35 -2.99 -4.41 -2.37
N GLN A 36 -2.99 -4.22 -1.05
CA GLN A 36 -4.02 -4.75 -0.15
C GLN A 36 -5.38 -4.07 -0.35
N ILE A 37 -5.39 -2.73 -0.43
CA ILE A 37 -6.60 -1.93 -0.68
C ILE A 37 -7.18 -2.27 -2.06
N MET A 38 -6.32 -2.41 -3.07
CA MET A 38 -6.71 -2.81 -4.43
C MET A 38 -7.28 -4.24 -4.48
N THR A 39 -6.69 -5.18 -3.72
CA THR A 39 -7.18 -6.57 -3.60
C THR A 39 -8.60 -6.61 -3.02
N MET A 40 -8.94 -5.68 -2.12
CA MET A 40 -10.27 -5.52 -1.55
C MET A 40 -11.27 -4.79 -2.46
N GLY A 41 -10.84 -4.36 -3.66
CA GLY A 41 -11.68 -3.60 -4.59
C GLY A 41 -11.99 -2.18 -4.10
N ILE A 42 -11.19 -1.63 -3.19
CA ILE A 42 -11.36 -0.28 -2.66
C ILE A 42 -10.49 0.66 -3.51
N GLY A 43 -11.05 1.79 -3.96
CA GLY A 43 -10.28 2.83 -4.67
C GLY A 43 -9.67 2.42 -6.02
N VAL A 44 -10.08 1.26 -6.57
CA VAL A 44 -9.44 0.61 -7.73
C VAL A 44 -9.49 1.39 -9.05
N GLY A 45 -10.44 2.31 -9.24
CA GLY A 45 -10.56 3.07 -10.48
C GLY A 45 -10.51 2.18 -11.75
N ALA A 46 -9.90 2.66 -12.83
CA ALA A 46 -9.66 1.86 -14.04
C ALA A 46 -8.41 0.95 -13.94
N ASP A 47 -7.47 1.25 -13.03
CA ASP A 47 -6.15 0.62 -12.92
C ASP A 47 -6.15 -0.66 -12.06
N GLY A 48 -7.23 -0.91 -11.31
CA GLY A 48 -7.35 -2.06 -10.41
C GLY A 48 -7.58 -3.41 -11.07
N LEU A 49 -8.00 -3.42 -12.33
CA LEU A 49 -8.19 -4.66 -13.09
C LEU A 49 -6.92 -5.12 -13.82
N THR A 50 -5.93 -4.23 -13.98
CA THR A 50 -4.72 -4.47 -14.78
C THR A 50 -3.45 -4.64 -13.94
N SER A 51 -3.47 -4.16 -12.69
CA SER A 51 -2.34 -4.29 -11.78
C SER A 51 -2.13 -5.75 -11.39
N LYS A 52 -1.04 -6.36 -11.89
CA LYS A 52 -0.59 -7.66 -11.40
C LYS A 52 -0.15 -7.49 -9.95
N ILE A 53 -0.85 -8.13 -9.03
CA ILE A 53 -0.42 -8.26 -7.63
C ILE A 53 1.00 -8.82 -7.64
N GLN A 54 1.97 -8.01 -7.24
CA GLN A 54 3.38 -8.40 -7.18
C GLN A 54 3.63 -9.27 -5.94
N GLY A 55 2.97 -10.42 -5.86
CA GLY A 55 3.15 -11.38 -4.76
C GLY A 55 4.60 -11.87 -4.62
N ALA A 56 5.41 -11.75 -5.68
CA ALA A 56 6.84 -12.04 -5.63
C ALA A 56 7.62 -11.07 -4.73
N GLY A 57 7.18 -9.82 -4.62
CA GLY A 57 7.86 -8.81 -3.84
C GLY A 57 7.66 -8.93 -2.32
N LEU A 58 6.51 -9.43 -1.89
CA LEU A 58 6.21 -9.70 -0.48
C LEU A 58 7.22 -10.65 0.17
N LYS A 59 7.72 -11.64 -0.60
CA LYS A 59 8.76 -12.58 -0.14
C LYS A 59 10.08 -11.90 0.21
N HIS A 60 10.43 -10.80 -0.46
CA HIS A 60 11.65 -10.04 -0.16
C HIS A 60 11.64 -9.48 1.27
N TYR A 61 10.46 -9.12 1.76
CA TYR A 61 10.25 -8.60 3.11
C TYR A 61 9.85 -9.69 4.12
N GLY A 62 9.96 -10.97 3.74
CA GLY A 62 9.58 -12.09 4.60
C GLY A 62 8.07 -12.21 4.84
N ILE A 63 7.24 -11.49 4.07
CA ILE A 63 5.78 -11.54 4.19
C ILE A 63 5.28 -12.78 3.46
N THR A 64 4.60 -13.66 4.20
CA THR A 64 4.01 -14.89 3.67
C THR A 64 2.58 -14.66 3.21
N GLY A 65 2.01 -15.65 2.52
CA GLY A 65 0.58 -15.62 2.16
C GLY A 65 -0.34 -15.57 3.38
N ARG A 66 0.04 -16.24 4.49
CA ARG A 66 -0.71 -16.21 5.75
C ARG A 66 -0.68 -14.82 6.40
N ASP A 67 0.45 -14.13 6.31
CA ASP A 67 0.56 -12.77 6.82
C ASP A 67 -0.35 -11.84 6.01
N LEU A 68 -0.38 -12.00 4.69
CA LEU A 68 -1.29 -11.23 3.82
C LEU A 68 -2.77 -11.49 4.17
N GLU A 69 -3.17 -12.74 4.37
CA GLU A 69 -4.52 -13.08 4.85
C GLU A 69 -4.84 -12.41 6.19
N THR A 70 -3.88 -12.41 7.11
CA THR A 70 -4.01 -11.76 8.44
C THR A 70 -4.18 -10.25 8.32
N TYR A 71 -3.39 -9.60 7.46
CA TYR A 71 -3.47 -8.16 7.23
C TYR A 71 -4.77 -7.76 6.54
N LEU A 72 -5.21 -8.53 5.54
CA LEU A 72 -6.50 -8.32 4.86
C LEU A 72 -7.68 -8.49 5.82
N ALA A 73 -7.64 -9.47 6.72
CA ALA A 73 -8.68 -9.67 7.73
C ALA A 73 -8.79 -8.48 8.70
N GLY A 74 -7.68 -7.82 9.02
CA GLY A 74 -7.65 -6.62 9.87
C GLY A 74 -7.91 -5.30 9.14
N LEU A 75 -7.82 -5.28 7.80
CA LEU A 75 -7.78 -4.03 7.03
C LEU A 75 -9.00 -3.14 7.25
N MET A 76 -10.19 -3.71 7.31
CA MET A 76 -11.43 -2.95 7.51
C MET A 76 -11.45 -2.23 8.86
N LEU A 77 -10.93 -2.88 9.91
CA LEU A 77 -10.84 -2.28 11.25
C LEU A 77 -9.84 -1.12 11.27
N GLU A 78 -8.71 -1.25 10.57
CA GLU A 78 -7.73 -0.17 10.48
C GLU A 78 -8.24 1.02 9.66
N LEU A 79 -9.06 0.77 8.62
CA LEU A 79 -9.72 1.83 7.86
C LEU A 79 -10.75 2.60 8.69
N GLU A 80 -11.52 1.90 9.53
CA GLU A 80 -12.47 2.54 10.46
C GLU A 80 -11.74 3.47 11.44
N LYS A 81 -10.66 2.99 12.07
CA LYS A 81 -9.81 3.82 12.95
C LYS A 81 -9.22 5.03 12.23
N ALA A 82 -8.77 4.86 10.98
CA ALA A 82 -8.25 5.96 10.18
C ALA A 82 -9.34 7.01 9.89
N GLN A 83 -10.56 6.58 9.60
CA GLN A 83 -11.70 7.47 9.41
C GLN A 83 -12.07 8.23 10.70
N GLU A 84 -12.04 7.57 11.85
CA GLU A 84 -12.25 8.20 13.16
C GLU A 84 -11.19 9.27 13.45
N MET A 85 -9.91 8.99 13.21
CA MET A 85 -8.84 9.99 13.40
C MET A 85 -9.03 11.21 12.48
N MET A 86 -9.45 10.98 11.23
CA MET A 86 -9.71 12.05 10.27
C MET A 86 -10.93 12.90 10.65
N SER A 87 -11.96 12.31 11.27
CA SER A 87 -13.15 13.04 11.70
C SER A 87 -12.93 13.84 12.99
N LEU A 88 -11.98 13.42 13.84
CA LEU A 88 -11.54 14.17 15.01
C LEU A 88 -10.63 15.36 14.67
N ALA A 89 -10.02 15.35 13.49
CA ALA A 89 -9.13 16.42 13.01
C ALA A 89 -9.87 17.54 12.24
N ALA A 90 -11.19 17.42 12.07
CA ALA A 90 -12.07 18.38 11.40
C ALA A 90 -12.81 19.28 12.40
#